data_AF-A0A8S3C559-F1
#
_entry.id   AF-A0A8S3C559-F1
#
_cell.length_a   1.000
_cell.length_b   1.000
_cell.length_c   1.000
_cell.angle_alpha   90.00
_cell.angle_beta   90.00
_cell.angle_gamma   90.00
#
_symmetry.space_group_name_H-M   'P 1'
#
loop_
_entity.id
_entity.type
_entity.pdbx_description
1 polymer ?
#
loop_
_entity_poly.entity_id
_entity_poly.type
_entity_poly.pdbx_seq_one_letter_code
_entity_poly.pdbx_strand_id
1 'polypeptide(L)'
;NYNLVCETLKFLDAVCGSQTGLLGLLGNYINEDKVDLTNQALITLTEYCQGPCHDNQDAIVNHESNGIDIIIAIVLNDMTP
;
A
#
# COMPACT_ATOMS: atom_id res chain seq x y z
N ASN A 1 5.75 4.37 -20.66
CA ASN A 1 6.61 4.22 -19.47
C ASN A 1 5.81 3.48 -18.42
N TYR A 2 6.30 2.35 -17.91
CA TYR A 2 5.61 1.53 -16.92
C TYR A 2 6.22 1.83 -15.55
N ASN A 3 5.49 2.50 -14.66
CA ASN A 3 5.98 2.90 -13.34
C ASN A 3 5.65 1.80 -12.32
N LEU A 4 6.66 1.01 -11.95
CA LEU A 4 6.54 -0.09 -11.00
C LEU A 4 6.09 0.37 -9.61
N VAL A 5 6.40 1.61 -9.21
CA VAL A 5 5.94 2.18 -7.93
C VAL A 5 4.42 2.35 -7.93
N CYS A 6 3.87 2.96 -8.99
CA CYS A 6 2.43 3.13 -9.16
C CYS A 6 1.70 1.78 -9.21
N GLU A 7 2.25 0.81 -9.93
CA GLU A 7 1.62 -0.51 -10.07
C GLU A 7 1.66 -1.31 -8.76
N THR A 8 2.72 -1.14 -7.97
CA THR A 8 2.80 -1.72 -6.62
C THR A 8 1.77 -1.07 -5.68
N LEU A 9 1.53 0.24 -5.80
CA LEU A 9 0.47 0.92 -5.06
C LEU A 9 -0.92 0.45 -5.46
N LYS A 10 -1.20 0.28 -6.76
CA LYS A 10 -2.47 -0.29 -7.24
C LYS A 10 -2.69 -1.72 -6.74
N PHE A 11 -1.62 -2.52 -6.67
CA PHE A 11 -1.68 -3.84 -6.07
C PHE A 11 -2.05 -3.76 -4.58
N LEU A 12 -1.38 -2.89 -3.82
CA LEU A 12 -1.66 -2.70 -2.39
C LEU A 12 -3.11 -2.25 -2.16
N ASP A 13 -3.58 -1.31 -2.98
CA ASP A 13 -4.95 -0.79 -3.01
C ASP A 13 -5.99 -1.90 -3.25
N ALA A 14 -5.73 -2.77 -4.22
CA ALA A 14 -6.58 -3.92 -4.54
C ALA A 14 -6.60 -4.98 -3.42
N VAL A 15 -5.46 -5.23 -2.77
CA VAL A 15 -5.37 -6.16 -1.63
C VAL A 15 -6.12 -5.63 -0.41
N CYS A 16 -6.06 -4.31 -0.18
CA CYS A 16 -6.72 -3.63 0.94
C CYS A 16 -8.21 -3.33 0.70
N GLY A 17 -8.71 -3.53 -0.52
CA GLY A 17 -10.14 -3.47 -0.83
C GLY A 17 -10.73 -2.06 -0.90
N SER A 18 -9.96 -1.03 -1.28
CA SER A 18 -10.42 0.37 -1.20
C SER A 18 -11.65 0.72 -2.05
N GLN A 19 -12.10 -0.17 -2.95
CA GLN A 19 -13.37 -0.03 -3.67
C GLN A 19 -14.60 0.07 -2.74
N THR A 20 -14.48 -0.24 -1.45
CA THR A 20 -15.58 -0.14 -0.47
C THR A 20 -15.51 1.07 0.47
N GLY A 21 -14.49 1.94 0.37
CA GLY A 21 -14.44 3.21 1.11
C GLY A 21 -14.37 3.09 2.64
N LEU A 22 -14.12 1.90 3.19
CA LEU A 22 -13.98 1.66 4.64
C LEU A 22 -12.62 1.03 4.97
N LEU A 23 -11.60 1.89 5.14
CA LEU A 23 -10.31 1.52 5.76
C LEU A 23 -10.48 0.96 7.19
N GLY A 24 -11.64 1.16 7.82
CA GLY A 24 -12.00 0.57 9.12
C GLY A 24 -12.33 -0.93 9.10
N LEU A 25 -12.24 -1.60 7.95
CA LEU A 25 -12.48 -3.04 7.81
C LEU A 25 -11.23 -3.81 7.34
N LEU A 26 -10.03 -3.23 7.41
CA LEU A 26 -8.79 -3.85 6.93
C LEU A 26 -8.55 -5.26 7.50
N GLY A 27 -8.88 -5.51 8.76
CA GLY A 27 -8.81 -6.84 9.39
C GLY A 27 -9.71 -7.91 8.73
N ASN A 28 -10.81 -7.51 8.08
CA ASN A 28 -11.69 -8.43 7.35
C ASN A 28 -11.21 -8.72 5.92
N TYR A 29 -10.40 -7.84 5.33
CA TYR A 29 -9.95 -7.94 3.94
C TYR A 29 -8.56 -8.58 3.82
N ILE A 30 -7.70 -8.34 4.80
CA ILE A 30 -6.39 -8.98 4.94
C ILE A 30 -6.57 -10.21 5.83
N ASN A 31 -6.93 -11.33 5.21
CA ASN A 31 -6.84 -12.65 5.85
C ASN A 31 -5.36 -13.03 6.04
N GLU A 32 -5.08 -14.06 6.87
CA GLU A 32 -3.71 -14.54 7.15
C GLU A 32 -2.85 -14.69 5.87
N ASP A 33 -3.44 -15.17 4.77
CA ASP A 33 -2.75 -15.38 3.48
C ASP A 33 -2.34 -14.07 2.76
N LYS A 34 -3.00 -12.94 3.05
CA LYS A 34 -2.71 -11.64 2.43
C LYS A 34 -1.80 -10.77 3.29
N VAL A 35 -1.58 -11.12 4.55
CA VAL A 35 -0.65 -10.40 5.43
C VAL A 35 0.75 -10.41 4.83
N ASP A 36 1.23 -11.59 4.42
CA ASP A 36 2.57 -11.75 3.83
C ASP A 36 2.73 -10.97 2.52
N LEU A 37 1.71 -10.97 1.67
CA LEU A 37 1.71 -10.22 0.41
C LEU A 37 1.70 -8.71 0.65
N THR A 38 0.92 -8.24 1.62
CA THR A 38 0.87 -6.83 2.02
C THR A 38 2.23 -6.39 2.56
N ASN A 39 2.83 -7.21 3.43
CA ASN A 39 4.15 -6.95 3.99
C ASN A 39 5.23 -6.91 2.89
N GLN A 40 5.22 -7.86 1.94
CA GLN A 40 6.15 -7.86 0.82
C GLN A 40 6.00 -6.62 -0.08
N ALA A 41 4.76 -6.17 -0.34
CA ALA A 41 4.51 -4.96 -1.11
C ALA A 41 5.01 -3.71 -0.38
N LEU A 42 4.82 -3.61 0.94
CA LEU A 42 5.36 -2.53 1.76
C LEU A 42 6.88 -2.50 1.75
N ILE A 43 7.54 -3.66 1.93
CA ILE A 43 9.00 -3.77 1.84
C ILE A 43 9.48 -3.28 0.46
N THR A 44 8.85 -3.76 -0.62
CA THR A 44 9.19 -3.36 -1.99
C THR A 44 9.05 -1.85 -2.21
N LEU A 45 7.98 -1.23 -1.70
CA LEU A 45 7.79 0.23 -1.78
C LEU A 45 8.85 1.00 -0.97
N THR A 46 9.25 0.48 0.19
CA THR A 46 10.34 1.09 0.97
C THR A 46 11.69 0.96 0.27
N GLU A 47 11.97 -0.15 -0.41
CA GLU A 47 13.16 -0.35 -1.23
C GLU A 47 13.18 0.60 -2.44
N TYR A 48 12.05 0.79 -3.13
CA TYR A 48 11.94 1.75 -4.22
C TYR A 48 12.23 3.18 -3.78
N CYS A 49 11.93 3.53 -2.52
CA CYS A 49 12.15 4.88 -2.00
C CYS A 49 13.42 5.03 -1.17
N GLN A 50 14.25 3.98 -1.07
CA GLN A 50 15.45 4.00 -0.24
C GLN A 50 16.52 4.96 -0.82
N GLY A 51 16.92 5.97 -0.04
CA GLY A 51 17.88 7.00 -0.44
C GLY A 51 17.21 8.27 -1.03
N PRO A 52 17.99 9.19 -1.64
CA PRO A 52 17.44 10.39 -2.28
C PRO A 52 16.79 10.02 -3.62
N CYS A 53 15.60 9.41 -3.56
CA CYS A 53 14.81 8.98 -4.72
C CYS A 53 13.52 9.79 -4.83
N HIS A 54 13.66 11.09 -5.14
CA HIS A 54 12.54 12.04 -5.17
C HIS A 54 11.45 11.62 -6.16
N ASP A 55 11.81 11.11 -7.34
CA ASP A 55 10.83 10.69 -8.35
C ASP A 55 9.90 9.56 -7.84
N ASN A 56 10.45 8.59 -7.11
CA ASN A 56 9.64 7.51 -6.54
C ASN A 56 8.82 7.99 -5.35
N GLN A 57 9.38 8.86 -4.50
CA GLN A 57 8.65 9.48 -3.39
C GLN A 57 7.46 10.31 -3.91
N ASP A 58 7.68 11.13 -4.94
CA ASP A 58 6.64 11.93 -5.59
C ASP A 58 5.59 11.04 -6.27
N ALA A 59 6.00 9.92 -6.86
CA ALA A 59 5.07 8.95 -7.44
C ALA A 59 4.15 8.31 -6.38
N ILE A 60 4.62 8.12 -5.15
CA ILE A 60 3.80 7.62 -4.04
C ILE A 60 2.84 8.70 -3.54
N VAL A 61 3.36 9.91 -3.30
CA VAL A 61 2.58 11.04 -2.75
C VAL A 61 1.45 11.44 -3.70
N ASN A 62 1.73 11.51 -5.00
CA ASN A 62 0.79 11.99 -6.01
C ASN A 62 -0.06 10.87 -6.65
N HIS A 63 -0.01 9.64 -6.12
CA HIS A 63 -0.74 8.53 -6.71
C HIS A 63 -2.27 8.70 -6.56
N GLU A 64 -3.00 8.42 -7.64
CA GLU A 64 -4.47 8.56 -7.72
C GLU A 64 -5.24 7.75 -6.67
N SER A 65 -4.67 6.63 -6.20
CA SER A 65 -5.24 5.80 -5.11
C SER A 65 -5.03 6.38 -3.71
N ASN A 66 -4.46 7.57 -3.54
CA ASN A 66 -4.02 8.10 -2.24
C ASN A 66 -3.11 7.11 -1.50
N GLY A 67 -2.02 6.69 -2.16
CA GLY A 67 -1.17 5.59 -1.69
C GLY A 67 -0.65 5.76 -0.25
N ILE A 68 -0.42 7.01 0.17
CA ILE A 68 -0.01 7.32 1.55
C ILE A 68 -1.10 6.99 2.57
N ASP A 69 -2.36 7.29 2.28
CA ASP A 69 -3.47 7.04 3.21
C ASP A 69 -3.69 5.54 3.42
N ILE A 70 -3.49 4.75 2.37
CA ILE A 70 -3.52 3.27 2.44
C ILE A 70 -2.39 2.76 3.32
N ILE A 71 -1.16 3.21 3.09
CA ILE A 71 0.02 2.81 3.89
C ILE A 71 -0.18 3.19 5.36
N ILE A 72 -0.65 4.41 5.63
CA ILE A 72 -0.94 4.89 7.00
C ILE A 72 -2.00 4.00 7.66
N ALA A 73 -3.08 3.66 6.96
CA ALA A 73 -4.12 2.81 7.50
C ALA A 73 -3.62 1.39 7.80
N ILE A 74 -2.75 0.81 6.96
CA ILE A 74 -2.17 -0.52 7.25
C ILE A 74 -1.27 -0.47 8.49
N VAL A 75 -0.48 0.59 8.66
CA VAL A 75 0.45 0.73 9.79
C VAL A 75 -0.27 1.07 11.10
N LEU A 76 -1.34 1.87 11.05
CA LEU A 76 -2.05 2.34 12.24
C LEU A 76 -3.16 1.40 12.70
N ASN A 77 -3.72 0.57 11.81
CA ASN A 77 -4.71 -0.42 12.21
C ASN A 77 -3.98 -1.68 12.68
N ASP A 78 -4.18 -2.04 13.95
CA ASP A 78 -3.80 -3.36 14.46
C ASP A 78 -4.53 -4.40 13.60
N MET A 79 -3.80 -5.17 12.81
CA MET A 79 -4.35 -6.26 12.00
C MET A 79 -4.61 -7.48 12.88
N THR A 80 -5.45 -7.29 13.90
CA THR A 80 -5.98 -8.38 14.72
C THR A 80 -7.14 -9.04 13.97
N PRO A 81 -7.16 -10.38 13.84
CA PRO A 81 -8.27 -11.11 13.23
C PRO A 81 -9.63 -10.85 13.88
#